data_AF-A0A958FLE0-F1
#
_entry.id   AF-A0A958FLE0-F1
#
_cell.length_a   1.000
_cell.length_b   1.000
_cell.length_c   1.000
_cell.angle_alpha   90.00
_cell.angle_beta   90.00
_cell.angle_gamma   90.00
#
_symmetry.space_group_name_H-M   'P 1'
#
loop_
_entity.id
_entity.type
_entity.pdbx_description
1 polymer ?
#
loop_
_entity_poly.entity_id
_entity_poly.type
_entity_poly.pdbx_seq_one_letter_code
_entity_poly.pdbx_strand_id
1 'polypeptide(L)'
;SGTNSDMTEGPVQSSSQYSVLLRTNQVISAGTLFHLEDASGNNLVTFAPTRQYYSIIFSSADLNTGTTYRVYTGGSSTGTLKDGVYTGGTYSGGTLRTSFTLSNIAQTVWF
;
A
#
# COMPACT_ATOMS: atom_id res chain seq x y z
N SER A 1 30.00 13.62 -39.31
CA SER A 1 28.80 14.05 -38.55
C SER A 1 27.97 12.80 -38.27
N GLY A 2 27.52 12.46 -37.07
CA GLY A 2 27.47 13.22 -35.82
C GLY A 2 27.57 12.32 -34.57
N THR A 3 28.14 12.94 -33.55
CA THR A 3 27.96 12.83 -32.10
C THR A 3 26.98 11.79 -31.52
N ASN A 4 27.56 10.96 -30.65
CA ASN A 4 27.15 10.72 -29.27
C ASN A 4 25.69 10.30 -29.01
N SER A 5 25.51 9.00 -28.80
CA SER A 5 24.49 8.52 -27.87
C SER A 5 25.13 7.38 -27.10
N ASP A 6 25.72 7.71 -25.96
CA ASP A 6 25.98 6.79 -24.86
C ASP A 6 24.69 6.02 -24.55
N MET A 7 24.48 4.86 -25.20
CA MET A 7 23.51 3.87 -24.77
C MET A 7 24.04 3.17 -23.51
N THR A 8 24.22 3.95 -22.45
CA THR A 8 24.30 3.43 -21.09
C THR A 8 22.87 3.27 -20.60
N GLU A 9 22.21 2.19 -21.00
CA GLU A 9 20.96 1.77 -20.40
C GLU A 9 21.31 1.08 -19.09
N GLY A 10 21.53 1.88 -18.03
CA GLY A 10 21.44 1.37 -16.67
C GLY A 10 20.07 0.73 -16.49
N PRO A 11 19.93 -0.34 -15.69
CA PRO A 11 18.68 -1.09 -15.59
C PRO A 11 17.54 -0.11 -15.30
N VAL A 12 16.66 0.08 -16.28
CA VAL A 12 15.49 0.94 -16.13
C VAL A 12 14.66 0.37 -15.00
N GLN A 13 14.70 1.05 -13.87
CA GLN A 13 13.81 0.87 -12.74
C GLN A 13 12.37 1.33 -13.07
N SER A 14 11.94 1.23 -14.34
CA SER A 14 10.62 1.66 -14.79
C SER A 14 9.57 0.58 -14.51
N SER A 15 9.46 0.15 -13.26
CA SER A 15 8.11 -0.16 -12.78
C SER A 15 7.49 1.19 -12.47
N SER A 16 6.58 1.67 -13.33
CA SER A 16 5.84 2.90 -13.06
C SER A 16 4.95 2.79 -11.80
N GLN A 17 4.73 1.57 -11.32
CA GLN A 17 3.96 1.29 -10.12
C GLN A 17 4.91 0.80 -9.02
N TYR A 18 4.93 1.54 -7.92
CA TYR A 18 5.60 1.13 -6.70
C TYR A 18 4.81 0.02 -6.02
N SER A 19 5.49 -0.82 -5.25
CA SER A 19 4.89 -1.95 -4.54
C SER A 19 5.39 -2.07 -3.12
N VAL A 20 4.50 -2.46 -2.22
CA VAL A 20 4.81 -2.76 -0.83
C VAL A 20 4.23 -4.12 -0.44
N LEU A 21 5.09 -4.96 0.13
CA LEU A 21 4.70 -6.21 0.76
C LEU A 21 4.59 -5.97 2.27
N LEU A 22 3.37 -5.93 2.77
CA LEU A 22 3.06 -5.76 4.18
C LEU A 22 2.88 -7.14 4.79
N ARG A 23 3.64 -7.48 5.83
CA ARG A 23 3.57 -8.77 6.52
C ARG A 23 3.38 -8.59 8.02
N THR A 24 2.72 -9.54 8.65
CA THR A 24 2.59 -9.60 10.10
C THR A 24 2.85 -11.02 10.59
N ASN A 25 3.34 -11.14 11.82
CA ASN A 25 3.61 -12.44 12.46
C ASN A 25 2.35 -13.03 13.13
N GLN A 26 1.26 -12.27 13.17
CA GLN A 26 0.00 -12.69 13.78
C GLN A 26 -1.07 -12.80 12.70
N VAL A 27 -1.79 -13.92 12.67
CA VAL A 27 -2.91 -14.07 11.73
C VAL A 27 -4.01 -13.08 12.11
N ILE A 28 -4.44 -12.29 11.12
CA ILE A 28 -5.57 -11.38 11.28
C ILE A 28 -6.83 -12.07 10.78
N SER A 29 -7.87 -12.05 11.60
CA SER A 29 -9.16 -12.69 11.32
C SER A 29 -9.83 -12.14 10.06
N ALA A 30 -10.54 -13.01 9.35
CA ALA A 30 -11.41 -12.61 8.23
C ALA A 30 -12.40 -11.51 8.67
N GLY A 31 -12.72 -10.59 7.76
CA GLY A 31 -13.59 -9.45 8.03
C GLY A 31 -12.92 -8.27 8.74
N THR A 32 -11.70 -8.44 9.27
CA THR A 32 -10.93 -7.30 9.81
C THR A 32 -10.43 -6.47 8.64
N LEU A 33 -10.86 -5.22 8.54
CA LEU A 33 -10.41 -4.37 7.44
C LEU A 33 -8.91 -4.12 7.55
N PHE A 34 -8.27 -4.04 6.39
CA PHE A 34 -6.93 -3.51 6.22
C PHE A 34 -7.05 -2.14 5.57
N HIS A 35 -6.36 -1.14 6.11
CA HIS A 35 -6.39 0.20 5.57
C HIS A 35 -4.98 0.77 5.46
N LEU A 36 -4.70 1.42 4.34
CA LEU A 36 -3.46 2.11 4.07
C LEU A 36 -3.78 3.56 3.68
N GLU A 37 -3.19 4.50 4.40
CA GLU A 37 -3.25 5.93 4.10
C GLU A 37 -1.85 6.53 4.07
N ASP A 38 -1.72 7.68 3.41
CA ASP A 38 -0.51 8.50 3.50
C ASP A 38 -0.47 9.36 4.78
N ALA A 39 0.63 10.07 4.98
CA ALA A 39 0.80 10.96 6.13
C ALA A 39 -0.18 12.15 6.14
N SER A 40 -0.79 12.49 5.01
CA SER A 40 -1.81 13.53 4.89
C SER A 40 -3.22 13.01 5.20
N GLY A 41 -3.39 11.70 5.41
CA GLY A 41 -4.68 11.06 5.65
C GLY A 41 -5.44 10.74 4.36
N ASN A 42 -4.78 10.76 3.20
CA ASN A 42 -5.40 10.31 1.95
C ASN A 42 -5.46 8.78 1.96
N ASN A 43 -6.66 8.25 1.67
CA ASN A 43 -6.89 6.81 1.59
C ASN A 43 -6.29 6.25 0.29
N LEU A 44 -5.36 5.31 0.40
CA LEU A 44 -4.82 4.59 -0.77
C LEU A 44 -5.60 3.30 -1.02
N VAL A 45 -5.85 2.52 0.03
CA VAL A 45 -6.65 1.30 -0.09
C VAL A 45 -7.32 0.96 1.24
N THR A 46 -8.56 0.52 1.15
CA THR A 46 -9.29 -0.08 2.28
C THR A 46 -9.84 -1.44 1.84
N PHE A 47 -9.19 -2.51 2.28
CA PHE A 47 -9.48 -3.88 1.90
C PHE A 47 -10.29 -4.60 2.98
N ALA A 48 -11.31 -5.34 2.56
CA ALA A 48 -12.18 -6.17 3.38
C ALA A 48 -11.90 -7.66 3.08
N PRO A 49 -10.90 -8.26 3.75
CA PRO A 49 -10.51 -9.64 3.50
C PRO A 49 -11.63 -10.61 3.86
N THR A 50 -11.99 -11.49 2.93
CA THR A 50 -13.00 -12.56 3.15
C THR A 50 -12.42 -13.78 3.86
N ARG A 51 -11.09 -13.86 3.98
CA ARG A 51 -10.35 -14.92 4.65
C ARG A 51 -9.29 -14.32 5.58
N GLN A 52 -8.85 -15.09 6.56
CA GLN A 52 -7.74 -14.70 7.41
C GLN A 52 -6.49 -14.41 6.58
N TYR A 53 -5.70 -13.44 7.01
CA TYR A 53 -4.52 -12.98 6.27
C TYR A 53 -3.37 -12.66 7.22
N TYR A 54 -2.15 -12.78 6.68
CA TYR A 54 -0.90 -12.44 7.37
C TYR A 54 0.04 -11.61 6.47
N SER A 55 -0.33 -11.43 5.20
CA SER A 55 0.41 -10.60 4.26
C SER A 55 -0.51 -9.97 3.22
N ILE A 56 -0.20 -8.73 2.84
CA ILE A 56 -0.85 -8.00 1.75
C ILE A 56 0.22 -7.44 0.82
N ILE A 57 0.03 -7.61 -0.48
CA ILE A 57 0.84 -6.96 -1.50
C ILE A 57 -0.03 -5.86 -2.08
N PHE A 58 0.47 -4.63 -2.06
CA PHE A 58 -0.20 -3.49 -2.64
C PHE A 58 0.74 -2.78 -3.61
N SER A 59 0.27 -2.57 -4.84
CA SER A 59 0.98 -1.81 -5.85
C SER A 59 0.04 -0.76 -6.42
N SER A 60 0.47 0.50 -6.44
CA SER A 60 -0.28 1.60 -7.02
C SER A 60 0.67 2.65 -7.60
N ALA A 61 0.18 3.42 -8.56
CA ALA A 61 0.84 4.65 -9.02
C ALA A 61 0.79 5.76 -7.96
N ASP A 62 -0.11 5.68 -6.98
CA ASP A 62 -0.23 6.65 -5.88
C ASP A 62 0.86 6.48 -4.80
N LEU A 63 1.58 5.36 -4.85
CA LEU A 63 2.73 5.10 -3.98
C LEU A 63 3.93 5.90 -4.49
N ASN A 64 4.59 6.63 -3.60
CA ASN A 64 5.70 7.53 -3.91
C ASN A 64 6.84 7.37 -2.90
N THR A 65 8.07 7.33 -3.38
CA THR A 65 9.26 7.32 -2.51
C THR A 65 9.38 8.60 -1.71
N GLY A 66 9.91 8.49 -0.48
CA GLY A 66 9.99 9.60 0.47
C GLY A 66 8.67 9.92 1.16
N THR A 67 7.57 9.26 0.78
CA THR A 67 6.27 9.43 1.43
C THR A 67 6.13 8.45 2.58
N THR A 68 5.61 8.94 3.71
CA THR A 68 5.26 8.12 4.86
C THR A 68 3.83 7.63 4.74
N TYR A 69 3.66 6.34 4.94
CA TYR A 69 2.38 5.64 4.94
C TYR A 69 2.09 5.05 6.31
N ARG A 70 0.80 4.85 6.59
CA ARG A 70 0.31 4.28 7.84
C ARG A 70 -0.61 3.12 7.56
N VAL A 71 -0.36 2.02 8.25
CA VAL A 71 -1.16 0.80 8.15
C VAL A 71 -2.08 0.73 9.34
N TYR A 72 -3.36 0.53 9.07
CA TYR A 72 -4.38 0.30 10.08
C TYR A 72 -5.09 -1.03 9.86
N THR A 73 -5.60 -1.59 10.94
CA THR A 73 -6.46 -2.78 10.91
C THR A 73 -7.73 -2.56 11.74
N GLY A 74 -8.83 -3.17 11.32
CA GLY A 74 -10.13 -3.02 11.98
C GLY A 74 -10.88 -1.77 11.50
N GLY A 75 -11.68 -1.16 12.36
CA GLY A 75 -12.46 0.03 12.00
C GLY A 75 -13.60 -0.27 11.01
N SER A 76 -14.04 0.79 10.32
CA SER A 76 -15.17 0.74 9.38
C SER A 76 -14.96 1.73 8.22
N SER A 77 -15.62 1.47 7.10
CA SER A 77 -15.62 2.36 5.93
C SER A 77 -17.06 2.68 5.51
N THR A 78 -17.34 3.95 5.21
CA THR A 78 -18.62 4.39 4.61
C THR A 78 -18.66 4.23 3.09
N GLY A 79 -17.58 3.74 2.49
CA GLY A 79 -17.45 3.53 1.05
C GLY A 79 -18.34 2.42 0.49
N THR A 80 -18.30 2.27 -0.82
CA THR A 80 -18.94 1.15 -1.51
C THR A 80 -17.97 -0.01 -1.61
N LEU A 81 -18.33 -1.15 -1.02
CA LEU A 81 -17.55 -2.38 -1.12
C LEU A 81 -17.73 -3.00 -2.51
N LYS A 82 -16.64 -3.11 -3.26
CA LYS A 82 -16.61 -3.77 -4.56
C LYS A 82 -15.40 -4.69 -4.64
N ASP A 83 -15.66 -5.98 -4.92
CA ASP A 83 -14.62 -7.00 -5.11
C ASP A 83 -13.62 -7.10 -3.93
N GLY A 84 -14.10 -6.84 -2.70
CA GLY A 84 -13.31 -6.88 -1.48
C GLY A 84 -12.59 -5.58 -1.14
N VAL A 85 -12.66 -4.53 -1.97
CA VAL A 85 -12.07 -3.22 -1.70
C VAL A 85 -13.16 -2.17 -1.56
N TYR A 86 -13.06 -1.31 -0.55
CA TYR A 86 -13.92 -0.14 -0.43
C TYR A 86 -13.42 0.97 -1.34
N THR A 87 -14.34 1.53 -2.12
CA THR A 87 -14.10 2.68 -3.00
C THR A 87 -15.03 3.83 -2.64
N GLY A 88 -14.50 5.05 -2.65
CA GLY A 88 -15.19 6.21 -2.10
C GLY A 88 -15.41 6.14 -0.59
N GLY A 89 -15.98 7.20 -0.01
CA GLY A 89 -16.26 7.27 1.43
C GLY A 89 -15.02 7.53 2.29
N THR A 90 -15.17 7.30 3.59
CA THR A 90 -14.15 7.60 4.61
C THR A 90 -13.96 6.41 5.52
N TYR A 91 -12.70 6.07 5.79
CA TYR A 91 -12.32 5.07 6.78
C TYR A 91 -12.18 5.70 8.16
N SER A 92 -12.60 5.00 9.22
CA SER A 92 -12.47 5.48 10.60
C SER A 92 -12.49 4.36 11.64
N GLY A 93 -11.97 4.65 12.83
CA GLY A 93 -12.10 3.80 14.02
C GLY A 93 -11.20 2.57 14.06
N GLY A 94 -10.19 2.49 13.18
CA GLY A 94 -9.23 1.39 13.21
C GLY A 94 -8.00 1.65 14.07
N THR A 95 -7.23 0.59 14.30
CA THR A 95 -6.01 0.61 15.12
C THR A 95 -4.78 0.79 14.23
N LEU A 96 -3.96 1.80 14.52
CA LEU A 96 -2.66 1.98 13.86
C LEU A 96 -1.75 0.81 14.20
N ARG A 97 -1.21 0.15 13.19
CA ARG A 97 -0.32 -1.00 13.30
C ARG A 97 1.14 -0.61 13.12
N THR A 98 1.42 0.16 12.08
CA THR A 98 2.77 0.65 11.80
C THR A 98 2.71 1.91 10.95
N SER A 99 3.80 2.66 10.96
CA SER A 99 4.09 3.71 9.99
C SER A 99 5.46 3.45 9.36
N PHE A 100 5.57 3.69 8.06
CA PHE A 100 6.82 3.47 7.32
C PHE A 100 6.96 4.49 6.20
N THR A 101 8.20 4.84 5.88
CA THR A 101 8.52 5.63 4.69
C THR A 101 8.91 4.68 3.57
N LEU A 102 8.31 4.89 2.40
CA LEU A 102 8.66 4.13 1.21
C LEU A 102 9.97 4.67 0.64
N SER A 103 10.99 3.82 0.50
CA SER A 103 12.31 4.21 0.01
C SER A 103 12.71 3.47 -1.27
N ASN A 104 12.06 2.35 -1.57
CA ASN A 104 12.37 1.48 -2.70
C ASN A 104 11.12 1.22 -3.55
N ILE A 105 11.33 0.85 -4.82
CA ILE A 105 10.27 0.45 -5.76
C ILE A 105 9.49 -0.77 -5.26
N ALA A 106 10.19 -1.68 -4.58
CA ALA A 106 9.61 -2.80 -3.86
C ALA A 106 10.16 -2.80 -2.44
N GLN A 107 9.29 -2.69 -1.44
CA GLN A 107 9.69 -2.69 -0.03
C GLN A 107 8.86 -3.69 0.77
N THR A 108 9.52 -4.44 1.65
CA THR A 108 8.83 -5.27 2.64
C THR A 108 8.72 -4.50 3.95
N VAL A 109 7.54 -4.51 4.55
CA VAL A 109 7.22 -3.81 5.80
C VAL A 109 6.52 -4.77 6.74
N TRP A 110 6.90 -4.73 8.02
CA TRP A 110 6.26 -5.51 9.07
C TRP A 110 5.30 -4.65 9.88
N PHE A 111 4.09 -5.15 10.15
CA PHE A 111 3.01 -4.44 10.87
C PHE A 111 2.22 -5.35 11.84
#